data_AF-A0A2G5PR53-F1
#
_entry.id   AF-A0A2G5PR53-F1
#
_cell.length_a   1.000
_cell.length_b   1.000
_cell.length_c   1.000
_cell.angle_alpha   90.00
_cell.angle_beta   90.00
_cell.angle_gamma   90.00
#
_symmetry.space_group_name_H-M   'P 1'
#
loop_
_entity.id
_entity.type
_entity.pdbx_description
1 polymer ?
#
loop_
_entity_poly.entity_id
_entity_poly.type
_entity_poly.pdbx_seq_one_letter_code
_entity_poly.pdbx_strand_id
1 'polypeptide(L)'
;MSATLLAWTEHAACRPHPAWTPASEPHAAEMAAMQAICDGCPVIAQCAWYTLSEQLETVVCAGVYVPERKRARRYADAQRQLKHKAAIGKRPQR
;
A
#
# COMPACT_ATOMS: atom_id res chain seq x y z
N MET A 1 -15.50 12.25 13.41
CA MET A 1 -14.22 12.25 12.67
C MET A 1 -14.52 11.70 11.28
N SER A 2 -14.14 12.48 10.25
CA SER A 2 -14.82 12.59 8.95
C SER A 2 -14.73 11.37 8.03
N ALA A 3 -15.90 10.93 7.53
CA ALA A 3 -16.07 9.94 6.47
C ALA A 3 -15.41 10.30 5.11
N THR A 4 -14.87 11.52 4.97
CA THR A 4 -14.26 12.04 3.73
C THR A 4 -12.83 11.55 3.48
N LEU A 5 -12.10 11.07 4.50
CA LEU A 5 -10.65 10.81 4.41
C LEU A 5 -10.26 9.56 3.59
N LEU A 6 -11.22 8.72 3.20
CA LEU A 6 -10.96 7.46 2.49
C LEU A 6 -11.77 7.30 1.19
N ALA A 7 -12.31 8.37 0.60
CA ALA A 7 -13.05 8.28 -0.67
C ALA A 7 -12.25 7.58 -1.80
N TRP A 8 -10.92 7.76 -1.80
CA TRP A 8 -10.04 7.06 -2.75
C TRP A 8 -10.06 5.53 -2.58
N THR A 9 -10.35 5.00 -1.38
CA THR A 9 -10.41 3.55 -1.14
C THR A 9 -11.58 2.90 -1.88
N GLU A 10 -12.62 3.66 -2.24
CA GLU A 10 -13.75 3.16 -3.01
C GLU A 10 -13.36 2.75 -4.43
N HIS A 11 -12.28 3.32 -4.96
CA HIS A 11 -11.76 3.01 -6.28
C HIS A 11 -10.59 2.01 -6.25
N ALA A 12 -10.27 1.45 -5.08
CA ALA A 12 -9.19 0.48 -4.96
C ALA A 12 -9.53 -0.83 -5.67
N ALA A 13 -8.67 -1.27 -6.60
CA ALA A 13 -8.84 -2.54 -7.31
C ALA A 13 -8.82 -3.77 -6.37
N CYS A 14 -8.24 -3.63 -5.17
CA CYS A 14 -8.23 -4.68 -4.16
C CYS A 14 -9.52 -4.75 -3.33
N ARG A 15 -10.51 -3.86 -3.50
CA ARG A 15 -11.83 -4.03 -2.86
C ARG A 15 -12.65 -5.10 -3.57
N PRO A 16 -13.41 -5.95 -2.84
CA PRO A 16 -13.80 -5.82 -1.44
C PRO A 16 -12.93 -6.58 -0.41
N HIS A 17 -11.68 -6.97 -0.71
CA HIS A 17 -10.91 -7.81 0.20
C HIS A 17 -10.65 -7.12 1.55
N PRO A 18 -11.23 -7.63 2.66
CA PRO A 18 -11.34 -6.88 3.92
C PRO A 18 -10.03 -6.74 4.70
N ALA A 19 -8.95 -7.43 4.32
CA ALA A 19 -7.71 -7.36 5.08
C ALA A 19 -6.53 -7.78 4.20
N TRP A 20 -5.82 -6.79 3.65
CA TRP A 20 -4.43 -6.94 3.23
C TRP A 20 -3.49 -6.70 4.41
N THR A 21 -3.95 -7.09 5.60
CA THR A 21 -3.25 -7.01 6.88
C THR A 21 -3.09 -8.44 7.39
N PRO A 22 -2.24 -9.26 6.74
CA PRO A 22 -2.01 -10.60 7.22
C PRO A 22 -1.39 -10.50 8.62
N ALA A 23 -1.78 -11.42 9.51
CA ALA A 23 -1.21 -11.49 10.86
C ALA A 23 0.32 -11.66 10.87
N SER A 24 0.88 -12.05 9.73
CA SER A 24 2.30 -12.27 9.46
C SER A 24 2.71 -11.75 8.08
N GLU A 25 4.02 -11.71 7.81
CA GLU A 25 4.56 -11.46 6.47
C GLU A 25 3.99 -12.50 5.47
N PRO A 26 3.37 -12.07 4.35
CA PRO A 26 2.81 -13.01 3.38
C PRO A 26 3.89 -13.84 2.69
N HIS A 27 3.55 -15.05 2.28
CA HIS A 27 4.44 -15.89 1.48
C HIS A 27 4.67 -15.30 0.09
N ALA A 28 5.74 -15.72 -0.59
CA ALA A 28 6.13 -15.18 -1.89
C ALA A 28 5.00 -15.25 -2.94
N ALA A 29 4.23 -16.35 -2.97
CA ALA A 29 3.11 -16.51 -3.89
C ALA A 29 1.95 -15.53 -3.58
N GLU A 30 1.66 -15.32 -2.29
CA GLU A 30 0.65 -14.36 -1.85
C GLU A 30 1.09 -12.93 -2.16
N MET A 31 2.35 -12.60 -1.90
CA MET A 31 2.95 -11.31 -2.27
C MET A 31 2.88 -11.06 -3.78
N ALA A 32 3.16 -12.06 -4.62
CA ALA A 32 3.10 -11.91 -6.07
C ALA A 32 1.66 -11.65 -6.55
N ALA A 33 0.68 -12.39 -6.03
CA ALA A 33 -0.73 -12.17 -6.34
C ALA A 33 -1.19 -10.77 -5.89
N MET A 34 -0.76 -10.36 -4.70
CA MET A 34 -1.04 -9.06 -4.12
C MET A 34 -0.44 -7.91 -4.96
N GLN A 35 0.80 -8.09 -5.40
CA GLN A 35 1.49 -7.10 -6.22
C GLN A 35 0.82 -6.95 -7.60
N ALA A 36 0.42 -8.06 -8.22
CA ALA A 36 -0.26 -8.04 -9.53
C ALA A 36 -1.56 -7.23 -9.52
N ILE A 37 -2.37 -7.33 -8.45
CA ILE A 37 -3.57 -6.50 -8.29
C ILE A 37 -3.20 -5.02 -8.14
N CYS A 38 -2.14 -4.74 -7.37
CA CYS A 38 -1.73 -3.36 -7.10
C CYS A 38 -1.12 -2.66 -8.32
N ASP A 39 -0.45 -3.39 -9.21
CA ASP A 39 0.20 -2.80 -10.39
C ASP A 39 -0.79 -2.18 -11.38
N GLY A 40 -2.06 -2.61 -11.38
CA GLY A 40 -3.15 -1.99 -12.14
C GLY A 40 -4.07 -1.06 -11.33
N CYS A 41 -3.79 -0.84 -10.05
CA CYS A 41 -4.72 -0.14 -9.17
C CYS A 41 -4.69 1.38 -9.40
N PRO A 42 -5.84 2.03 -9.70
CA PRO A 42 -5.88 3.45 -10.05
C PRO A 42 -5.53 4.39 -8.89
N VAL A 43 -5.57 3.87 -7.66
CA VAL A 43 -5.29 4.62 -6.43
C VAL A 43 -3.98 4.19 -5.75
N ILE A 44 -3.08 3.55 -6.49
CA ILE A 44 -1.79 3.06 -5.97
C ILE A 44 -0.97 4.16 -5.28
N ALA A 45 -0.99 5.38 -5.84
CA ALA A 45 -0.23 6.50 -5.30
C ALA A 45 -0.83 7.05 -4.01
N GLN A 46 -2.15 7.21 -3.95
CA GLN A 46 -2.89 7.61 -2.74
C GLN A 46 -2.72 6.57 -1.64
N CYS A 47 -2.81 5.28 -1.99
CA CYS A 47 -2.56 4.17 -1.07
C CYS A 47 -1.14 4.25 -0.49
N ALA A 48 -0.12 4.42 -1.33
CA ALA A 48 1.26 4.52 -0.87
C ALA A 48 1.50 5.76 0.03
N TRP A 49 0.89 6.91 -0.31
CA TRP A 49 0.94 8.12 0.51
C TRP A 49 0.31 7.91 1.89
N TYR A 50 -0.88 7.32 1.92
CA TYR A 50 -1.61 7.02 3.15
C TYR A 50 -0.80 6.09 4.06
N THR A 51 -0.20 5.03 3.50
CA THR A 51 0.67 4.12 4.26
C THR A 51 1.86 4.84 4.89
N LEU A 52 2.46 5.79 4.17
CA LEU A 52 3.58 6.60 4.67
C LEU A 52 3.14 7.61 5.74
N SER A 53 1.99 8.27 5.57
CA SER A 53 1.50 9.31 6.48
C SER A 53 1.06 8.72 7.82
N GLU A 54 0.29 7.64 7.77
CA GLU A 54 -0.18 6.92 8.96
C GLU A 54 0.90 6.00 9.54
N GLN A 55 2.02 5.86 8.83
CA GLN A 55 3.16 5.03 9.22
C GLN A 55 2.72 3.59 9.58
N LEU A 56 1.86 3.02 8.74
CA LEU A 56 1.30 1.69 8.93
C LEU A 56 2.41 0.64 8.98
N GLU A 57 2.15 -0.45 9.70
CA GLU A 57 3.07 -1.58 9.88
C GLU A 57 2.30 -2.89 9.80
N THR A 58 2.98 -3.98 9.45
CA THR A 58 2.38 -5.32 9.30
C THR A 58 1.19 -5.34 8.33
N VAL A 59 1.31 -4.57 7.24
CA VAL A 59 0.28 -4.45 6.20
C VAL A 59 0.90 -4.56 4.81
N VAL A 60 0.13 -5.00 3.83
CA VAL A 60 0.47 -4.86 2.41
C VAL A 60 -0.32 -3.69 1.84
N CYS A 61 0.38 -2.69 1.31
CA CYS A 61 -0.24 -1.51 0.70
C CYS A 61 0.52 -1.14 -0.57
N ALA A 62 -0.22 -0.75 -1.61
CA ALA A 62 0.35 -0.45 -2.93
C ALA A 62 1.26 -1.59 -3.47
N GLY A 63 1.00 -2.84 -3.10
CA GLY A 63 1.78 -4.01 -3.50
C GLY A 63 3.09 -4.18 -2.73
N VAL A 64 3.27 -3.47 -1.62
CA VAL A 64 4.47 -3.52 -0.78
C VAL A 64 4.09 -3.99 0.62
N TYR A 65 4.73 -5.04 1.12
CA TYR A 65 4.62 -5.41 2.53
C TYR A 65 5.44 -4.45 3.39
N VAL A 66 4.80 -3.88 4.40
CA VAL A 66 5.43 -3.01 5.38
C VAL A 66 5.66 -3.82 6.65
N PRO A 67 6.93 -4.18 6.95
CA PRO A 67 7.24 -4.92 8.18
C PRO A 67 7.14 -4.01 9.40
N GLU A 68 7.29 -4.59 10.59
CA GLU A 68 7.45 -3.81 11.82
C GLU A 68 8.71 -2.92 11.76
N ARG A 69 8.64 -1.72 12.34
CA ARG A 69 9.78 -0.76 12.41
C ARG A 69 11.04 -1.34 13.05
N LYS A 70 10.88 -2.26 14.00
CA LYS A 70 12.01 -2.96 14.65
C LYS A 70 12.88 -3.71 13.63
N ARG A 71 12.33 -4.09 12.48
CA ARG A 71 13.07 -4.65 11.33
C ARG A 71 13.62 -3.52 10.45
N ALA A 72 14.45 -2.65 11.02
CA ALA A 72 14.83 -1.35 10.46
C ALA A 72 15.24 -1.37 8.98
N ARG A 73 16.08 -2.32 8.56
CA ARG A 73 16.52 -2.44 7.15
C ARG A 73 15.34 -2.70 6.21
N ARG A 74 14.52 -3.70 6.52
CA ARG A 74 13.36 -4.07 5.68
C ARG A 74 12.31 -2.97 5.69
N TYR A 75 12.11 -2.30 6.83
CA TYR A 75 11.21 -1.17 6.94
C TYR A 75 11.65 0.00 6.05
N ALA A 76 12.95 0.35 6.06
CA ALA A 76 13.50 1.38 5.18
C ALA A 76 13.37 1.02 3.69
N ASP A 77 13.55 -0.26 3.34
CA ASP A 77 13.33 -0.77 1.97
C ASP A 77 11.86 -0.63 1.55
N ALA A 78 10.91 -1.00 2.42
CA ALA A 78 9.48 -0.83 2.16
C ALA A 78 9.11 0.66 1.99
N GLN A 79 9.61 1.53 2.86
CA GLN A 79 9.39 2.97 2.74
C GLN A 79 9.93 3.55 1.43
N ARG A 80 11.09 3.07 0.95
CA ARG A 80 11.66 3.49 -0.35
C ARG A 80 10.73 3.11 -1.51
N GLN A 81 10.22 1.88 -1.52
CA GLN A 81 9.30 1.40 -2.54
C GLN A 81 7.98 2.19 -2.52
N LEU A 82 7.42 2.46 -1.33
CA LEU A 82 6.22 3.27 -1.17
C LEU A 82 6.44 4.70 -1.65
N LYS A 83 7.58 5.33 -1.34
CA LYS A 83 7.91 6.69 -1.84
C LYS A 83 7.95 6.72 -3.36
N HIS A 84 8.51 5.69 -3.99
CA HIS A 84 8.49 5.58 -5.45
C HIS A 84 7.06 5.49 -6.00
N LYS A 85 6.22 4.59 -5.46
CA LYS A 85 4.83 4.43 -5.89
C LYS A 85 3.96 5.67 -5.62
N ALA A 86 4.19 6.36 -4.51
CA ALA A 86 3.55 7.63 -4.19
C ALA A 86 3.89 8.75 -5.20
N ALA A 87 5.05 8.67 -5.85
CA ALA A 87 5.45 9.62 -6.89
C ALA A 87 4.84 9.33 -8.27
N ILE A 88 4.45 8.08 -8.56
CA ILE A 88 3.87 7.67 -9.85
C ILE A 88 2.52 8.39 -10.12
N GLY A 89 1.75 8.69 -9.07
CA GLY A 89 0.45 9.36 -9.18
C GLY A 89 0.49 10.88 -9.39
N LYS A 90 1.67 11.50 -9.54
CA LYS A 90 1.79 12.93 -9.86
C LYS A 90 1.52 13.28 -11.34
N ARG A 91 0.81 12.44 -12.10
CA ARG A 91 0.28 12.88 -13.41
C ARG A 91 -1.01 13.67 -13.18
N PRO A 92 -1.03 14.99 -13.42
CA PRO A 92 -2.28 15.76 -13.37
C PRO A 92 -3.25 15.15 -14.39
N GLN A 93 -4.46 14.85 -13.94
CA GLN A 93 -5.58 14.65 -14.85
C GLN A 93 -5.71 15.95 -15.65
N ARG A 94 -5.42 15.89 -16.94
CA ARG A 94 -5.47 17.01 -17.88
C ARG A 94 -6.81 16.99 -18.59
#